data_AF-A0A534JDP5-F1
#
_entry.id   AF-A0A534JDP5-F1
#
_cell.length_a   1.000
_cell.length_b   1.000
_cell.length_c   1.000
_cell.angle_alpha   90.00
_cell.angle_beta   90.00
_cell.angle_gamma   90.00
#
_symmetry.space_group_name_H-M   'P 1'
#
loop_
_entity.id
_entity.type
_entity.pdbx_description
1 polymer ?
#
loop_
_entity_poly.entity_id
_entity_poly.type
_entity_poly.pdbx_seq_one_letter_code
_entity_poly.pdbx_strand_id
1 'polypeptide(L)'
;MKCPNCSQEIGTGALVCPSCGATLIIKRKPTKPDEEEGWTLRLLAGIMGRGGAVVMIVQNALVLAGAAALAGQAGAFLGRTSTDVDLTSIS
;
A
#
# COMPACT_ATOMS: atom_id res chain seq x y z
N MET A 1 -18.77 42.24 -11.75
CA MET A 1 -19.39 41.09 -11.01
C MET A 1 -20.76 41.54 -10.50
N LYS A 2 -21.74 40.66 -10.31
CA LYS A 2 -23.10 41.06 -9.86
C LYS A 2 -23.25 40.95 -8.34
N CYS A 3 -24.02 41.86 -7.75
CA CYS A 3 -24.35 41.80 -6.33
C CYS A 3 -25.24 40.57 -6.05
N PRO A 4 -24.92 39.71 -5.07
CA PRO A 4 -25.82 38.62 -4.70
C PRO A 4 -27.13 39.12 -4.05
N ASN A 5 -27.17 40.37 -3.56
CA ASN A 5 -28.34 40.94 -2.90
C ASN A 5 -29.27 41.69 -3.87
N CYS A 6 -28.73 42.64 -4.66
CA CYS A 6 -29.53 43.50 -5.54
C CYS A 6 -29.35 43.22 -7.04
N SER A 7 -28.52 42.25 -7.43
CA SER A 7 -28.19 41.86 -8.81
C SER A 7 -27.53 42.93 -9.71
N GLN A 8 -27.29 44.15 -9.20
CA GLN A 8 -26.61 45.20 -9.94
C GLN A 8 -25.12 44.92 -10.16
N GLU A 9 -24.54 45.57 -11.17
CA GLU A 9 -23.12 45.46 -11.48
C GLU A 9 -22.26 46.17 -10.42
N ILE A 10 -21.21 45.48 -9.99
CA ILE A 10 -20.24 45.95 -9.01
C ILE A 10 -18.83 45.75 -9.59
N GLY A 11 -17.98 46.76 -9.36
CA GLY A 11 -16.56 46.71 -9.68
C GLY A 11 -15.83 45.60 -8.90
N THR A 12 -14.79 45.01 -9.50
CA THR A 12 -14.11 43.78 -9.05
C THR A 12 -13.27 43.90 -7.77
N GLY A 13 -13.49 44.93 -6.95
CA GLY A 13 -12.79 45.14 -5.67
C GLY A 13 -13.58 45.94 -4.64
N ALA A 14 -14.86 46.22 -4.87
CA ALA A 14 -15.67 46.95 -3.90
C ALA A 14 -16.04 46.03 -2.72
N LEU A 15 -15.76 46.48 -1.49
CA LEU A 15 -16.14 45.78 -0.25
C LEU A 15 -17.63 45.98 0.09
N VAL A 16 -18.25 47.02 -0.48
CA VAL A 16 -19.64 47.40 -0.25
C VAL A 16 -20.29 47.70 -1.60
N CYS A 17 -21.50 47.19 -1.81
CA CYS A 17 -22.27 47.49 -3.01
C CYS A 17 -22.79 48.95 -2.97
N PRO A 18 -22.50 49.79 -3.99
CA PRO A 18 -22.96 51.18 -4.01
C PRO A 18 -24.49 51.29 -4.17
N SER A 19 -25.14 50.26 -4.71
CA SER A 19 -26.56 50.30 -5.07
C SER A 19 -27.50 49.87 -3.94
N CYS A 20 -27.05 49.00 -3.03
CA CYS A 20 -27.88 48.51 -1.93
C CYS A 20 -27.21 48.60 -0.55
N GLY A 21 -25.96 49.06 -0.47
CA GLY A 21 -25.20 49.17 0.78
C GLY A 21 -24.76 47.83 1.38
N ALA A 22 -24.99 46.70 0.70
CA ALA A 22 -24.61 45.39 1.24
C ALA A 22 -23.09 45.18 1.23
N THR A 23 -22.54 44.73 2.36
CA THR A 23 -21.13 44.35 2.50
C THR A 23 -20.87 43.02 1.81
N LEU A 24 -19.89 42.98 0.91
CA LEU A 24 -19.53 41.81 0.12
C LEU A 24 -18.42 41.03 0.81
N ILE A 25 -18.78 39.89 1.42
CA ILE A 25 -17.82 38.98 2.06
C ILE A 25 -17.25 38.06 0.97
N ILE A 26 -16.14 38.46 0.36
CA ILE A 26 -15.44 37.64 -0.63
C ILE A 26 -14.64 36.56 0.12
N LYS A 27 -15.26 35.40 0.34
CA LYS A 27 -14.54 34.22 0.85
C LYS A 27 -13.66 33.68 -0.27
N ARG A 28 -12.35 33.96 -0.23
CA ARG A 28 -11.39 33.22 -1.05
C ARG A 28 -11.46 31.75 -0.65
N LYS A 29 -11.71 30.86 -1.61
CA LYS A 29 -11.55 29.43 -1.40
C LYS A 29 -10.06 29.19 -1.10
N PRO A 30 -9.70 28.55 0.03
CA PRO A 30 -8.31 28.19 0.28
C PRO A 30 -7.84 27.24 -0.83
N THR A 31 -6.68 27.53 -1.43
CA THR A 31 -5.96 26.58 -2.27
C THR A 31 -5.63 25.37 -1.41
N LYS A 32 -6.16 24.22 -1.79
CA LYS A 32 -6.11 22.98 -1.02
C LYS A 32 -4.63 22.56 -0.85
N PRO A 33 -4.10 22.44 0.39
CA PRO A 33 -2.77 21.91 0.62
C PRO A 33 -2.89 20.39 0.85
N ASP A 34 -3.07 19.61 -0.21
CA ASP A 34 -3.17 18.14 -0.13
C ASP A 34 -2.21 17.40 -1.09
N GLU A 35 -1.12 18.04 -1.51
CA GLU A 35 -0.13 17.45 -2.42
C GLU A 35 1.01 16.71 -1.70
N GLU A 36 1.28 17.01 -0.42
CA GLU A 36 2.40 16.43 0.33
C GLU A 36 2.08 15.02 0.90
N GLU A 37 0.81 14.69 1.14
CA GLU A 37 0.41 13.37 1.67
C GLU A 37 0.23 12.29 0.59
N GLY A 38 0.22 12.68 -0.70
CA GLY A 38 0.01 11.74 -1.80
C GLY A 38 1.24 10.91 -2.16
N TRP A 39 2.45 11.42 -1.89
CA TRP A 39 3.68 10.74 -2.26
C TRP A 39 3.97 9.53 -1.36
N THR A 40 3.75 9.65 -0.05
CA THR A 40 3.96 8.56 0.91
C THR A 40 3.00 7.41 0.68
N LEU A 41 1.72 7.68 0.42
CA LEU A 41 0.70 6.67 0.10
C LEU A 41 1.02 5.90 -1.19
N ARG A 42 1.51 6.60 -2.24
CA ARG A 42 1.93 5.96 -3.49
C ARG A 42 3.18 5.09 -3.32
N LEU A 43 4.16 5.55 -2.54
CA LEU A 43 5.35 4.78 -2.22
C LEU A 43 5.01 3.52 -1.41
N LEU A 44 4.15 3.66 -0.39
CA LEU A 44 3.71 2.54 0.45
C LEU A 44 2.97 1.47 -0.38
N ALA A 45 2.08 1.89 -1.28
CA ALA A 45 1.37 0.99 -2.19
C ALA A 45 2.34 0.26 -3.15
N GLY A 46 3.38 0.93 -3.64
CA GLY A 46 4.43 0.32 -4.46
C GLY A 46 5.23 -0.75 -3.71
N ILE A 47 5.59 -0.49 -2.44
CA ILE A 47 6.33 -1.42 -1.58
C ILE A 47 5.46 -2.64 -1.25
N MET A 48 4.20 -2.45 -0.85
CA MET A 48 3.31 -3.58 -0.55
C MET A 48 3.02 -4.45 -1.79
N GLY A 49 2.91 -3.85 -2.98
CA GLY A 49 2.68 -4.60 -4.21
C GLY A 49 3.90 -5.42 -4.64
N ARG A 50 5.02 -4.76 -4.95
CA ARG A 50 6.21 -5.44 -5.53
C ARG A 50 7.06 -6.12 -4.46
N GLY A 51 7.20 -5.52 -3.28
CA GLY A 51 7.99 -6.09 -2.19
C GLY A 51 7.38 -7.37 -1.63
N GLY A 52 6.05 -7.38 -1.44
CA GLY A 52 5.35 -8.56 -0.91
C GLY A 52 5.50 -9.80 -1.78
N ALA A 53 5.38 -9.66 -3.11
CA ALA A 53 5.54 -10.77 -4.04
C ALA A 53 6.96 -11.38 -4.01
N VAL A 54 7.99 -10.53 -3.97
CA VAL A 54 9.38 -11.00 -3.90
C VAL A 54 9.65 -11.77 -2.61
N VAL A 55 9.21 -11.24 -1.46
CA VAL A 55 9.37 -11.91 -0.17
C VAL A 55 8.72 -13.29 -0.18
N MET A 56 7.51 -13.40 -0.72
CA MET A 56 6.77 -14.68 -0.75
C MET A 56 7.45 -15.71 -1.65
N ILE A 57 7.95 -15.30 -2.81
CA ILE A 57 8.72 -16.16 -3.72
C ILE A 57 10.01 -16.65 -3.06
N VAL A 58 10.76 -15.74 -2.42
CA VAL A 58 12.03 -16.08 -1.75
C VAL A 58 11.78 -17.06 -0.59
N GLN A 59 10.76 -16.81 0.23
CA GLN A 59 10.43 -17.69 1.35
C GLN A 59 10.03 -19.09 0.89
N ASN A 60 9.19 -19.20 -0.15
CA ASN A 60 8.82 -20.49 -0.73
C ASN A 60 10.02 -21.23 -1.34
N ALA A 61 10.91 -20.51 -2.04
CA ALA A 61 12.12 -21.10 -2.60
C ALA A 61 13.05 -21.63 -1.49
N LEU A 62 13.19 -20.88 -0.39
CA LEU A 62 13.99 -21.29 0.77
C LEU A 62 13.41 -22.56 1.43
N VAL A 63 12.09 -22.62 1.61
CA VAL A 63 11.39 -23.78 2.16
C VAL A 63 11.59 -25.01 1.26
N LEU A 64 11.44 -24.87 -0.05
CA LEU A 64 11.65 -25.96 -1.01
C LEU A 64 13.09 -26.46 -1.01
N ALA A 65 14.07 -25.55 -0.97
CA ALA A 65 15.49 -25.91 -0.88
C ALA A 65 15.82 -26.67 0.41
N GLY A 66 15.29 -26.21 1.55
CA GLY A 66 15.43 -26.89 2.84
C GLY A 66 14.81 -28.28 2.84
N ALA A 67 13.59 -28.42 2.30
CA ALA A 67 12.92 -29.71 2.17
C ALA A 67 13.71 -30.69 1.29
N ALA A 68 14.26 -30.23 0.17
CA ALA A 68 15.08 -31.05 -0.71
C ALA A 68 16.38 -31.51 -0.02
N ALA A 69 17.04 -30.62 0.72
CA ALA A 69 18.25 -30.95 1.47
C ALA A 69 17.99 -31.99 2.58
N LEU A 70 16.89 -31.83 3.31
CA LEU A 70 16.50 -32.75 4.40
C LEU A 70 16.00 -34.10 3.87
N ALA A 71 15.32 -34.13 2.72
CA ALA A 71 14.87 -35.37 2.09
C ALA A 71 16.05 -36.29 1.71
N GLY A 72 17.15 -35.73 1.23
CA GLY A 72 18.37 -36.50 0.95
C GLY A 72 18.98 -37.15 2.21
N GLN A 73 18.95 -36.44 3.34
CA GLN A 73 19.45 -36.95 4.62
C GLN A 73 18.50 -38.02 5.20
N ALA A 74 17.19 -37.84 5.05
CA ALA A 74 16.20 -38.82 5.50
C ALA A 74 16.30 -40.15 4.75
N GLY A 75 16.57 -40.12 3.43
CA GLY A 75 16.80 -41.34 2.65
C GLY A 75 18.02 -42.13 3.12
N ALA A 76 19.12 -41.44 3.41
CA ALA A 76 20.33 -42.07 3.95
C ALA A 76 20.14 -42.64 5.37
N PHE A 77 19.34 -41.96 6.20
CA PHE A 77 18.99 -42.45 7.55
C PHE A 77 18.10 -43.69 7.49
N LEU A 78 17.04 -43.66 6.68
CA LEU A 78 16.10 -44.78 6.52
C LEU A 78 16.76 -46.01 5.88
N GLY A 79 17.63 -45.81 4.87
CA GLY A 79 18.36 -46.91 4.24
C GLY A 79 19.30 -47.65 5.20
N ARG A 80 19.85 -46.97 6.21
CA ARG A 80 20.66 -47.60 7.26
C ARG A 80 19.80 -48.43 8.21
N THR A 81 18.61 -47.93 8.58
CA THR A 81 17.70 -48.69 9.44
C THR A 81 17.14 -49.94 8.75
N SER A 82 16.95 -49.93 7.43
CA SER A 82 16.45 -51.10 6.70
C SER A 82 17.47 -52.23 6.58
N THR A 83 18.77 -51.94 6.64
CA THR A 83 19.82 -52.96 6.60
C THR A 83 20.09 -53.61 7.96
N ASP A 84 19.75 -52.93 9.06
CA ASP A 84 19.91 -53.46 10.43
C ASP A 84 18.73 -54.35 10.87
N VAL A 85 17.54 -54.19 10.25
CA VAL A 85 16.36 -55.01 10.54
C VAL A 85 16.41 -56.29 9.71
N ASP A 86 17.28 -57.23 10.12
CA ASP A 86 17.34 -58.57 9.54
C ASP A 86 16.26 -59.48 10.18
N LEU A 87 15.11 -59.56 9.51
CA LEU A 87 13.94 -60.35 9.94
C LEU A 87 14.14 -61.87 9.80
N THR A 88 15.30 -62.31 9.31
CA THR A 88 15.68 -63.74 9.21
C THR A 88 15.93 -64.39 10.57
N SER A 89 16.01 -63.61 11.65
CA SER A 89 16.17 -64.10 13.02
C SER A 89 14.84 -64.42 13.75
N ILE A 90 13.69 -64.18 13.12
CA ILE A 90 12.35 -64.32 13.72
C ILE A 90 11.51 -65.46 13.09
N SER A 91 12.03 -66.19 12.09
CA SER A 91 11.35 -67.36 11.48
C SER A 91 11.99 -68.70 11.84
#